data_AF-A0A0S8CXR3-F1
#
_entry.id   AF-A0A0S8CXR3-F1
#
_cell.length_a   1.000
_cell.length_b   1.000
_cell.length_c   1.000
_cell.angle_alpha   90.00
_cell.angle_beta   90.00
_cell.angle_gamma   90.00
#
_symmetry.space_group_name_H-M   'P 1'
#
loop_
_entity.id
_entity.type
_entity.pdbx_description
1 polymer ?
#
loop_
_entity_poly.entity_id
_entity_poly.type
_entity_poly.pdbx_seq_one_letter_code
_entity_poly.pdbx_strand_id
1 'polypeptide(L)' 'MEMGSKDKVGEIRPEGEIYTCPKCGYSDGFHVSFKVKGNPRKADIYLICPNCHSRFLSGWQADLSNG' A
#
# COMPACT_ATOMS: atom_id res chain seq x y z
N MET A 1 -14.60 -8.73 12.96
CA MET A 1 -14.15 -7.38 13.35
C MET A 1 -13.62 -6.70 12.10
N GLU A 2 -14.41 -5.82 11.50
CA GLU A 2 -14.01 -5.06 10.31
C GLU A 2 -13.22 -3.82 10.75
N MET A 3 -11.90 -3.94 10.93
CA MET A 3 -11.02 -2.77 11.06
C MET A 3 -10.76 -2.16 9.68
N GLY A 4 -11.79 -1.55 9.11
CA GLY A 4 -11.67 -0.66 7.95
C GLY A 4 -11.55 0.77 8.43
N SER A 5 -10.38 1.15 8.96
CA SER A 5 -10.08 2.54 9.30
C SER A 5 -10.36 3.42 8.07
N LYS A 6 -11.32 4.33 8.22
CA LYS A 6 -11.74 5.33 7.21
C LYS A 6 -10.67 6.42 7.03
N ASP A 7 -9.41 6.05 6.99
CA ASP A 7 -8.33 6.97 6.67
C ASP A 7 -8.24 7.09 5.16
N LYS A 8 -8.35 8.32 4.68
CA LYS A 8 -8.22 8.69 3.28
C LYS A 8 -6.97 8.02 2.73
N VAL A 9 -7.16 7.10 1.78
CA VAL A 9 -6.07 6.47 1.05
C VAL A 9 -5.38 7.56 0.26
N GLY A 10 -4.14 7.90 0.64
CA GLY A 10 -3.33 8.83 -0.13
C GLY A 10 -2.80 8.15 -1.39
N GLU A 11 -2.50 8.93 -2.42
CA GLU A 11 -1.70 8.45 -3.56
C GLU A 11 -0.22 8.65 -3.26
N ILE A 12 0.58 7.63 -3.50
CA ILE A 12 2.03 7.73 -3.49
C ILE A 12 2.52 7.37 -4.89
N ARG A 13 3.27 8.29 -5.52
CA ARG A 13 3.86 8.03 -6.83
C ARG A 13 5.14 7.25 -6.64
N PRO A 14 5.20 6.02 -7.17
CA PRO A 14 6.32 5.17 -6.90
C PRO A 14 7.45 5.42 -7.90
N GLU A 15 8.32 6.37 -7.60
CA GLU A 15 9.50 6.74 -8.39
C GLU A 15 10.78 6.45 -7.59
N GLY A 16 11.75 5.75 -8.19
CA GLY A 16 12.99 5.36 -7.50
C GLY A 16 12.75 4.41 -6.33
N GLU A 17 13.41 4.67 -5.20
CA GLU A 17 13.23 3.91 -3.95
C GLU A 17 12.20 4.59 -3.05
N ILE A 18 11.23 3.81 -2.54
CA ILE A 18 10.12 4.33 -1.75
C ILE A 18 10.17 3.71 -0.37
N TYR A 19 10.69 4.47 0.58
CA TYR A 19 10.85 4.02 1.95
C TYR A 19 10.42 5.07 2.99
N THR A 20 10.14 6.30 2.55
CA THR A 20 9.75 7.41 3.43
C THR A 20 8.26 7.72 3.38
N CYS A 21 7.59 7.77 4.53
CA CYS A 21 6.19 8.13 4.65
C CYS A 21 5.96 9.62 4.37
N PRO A 22 5.13 9.99 3.37
CA PRO A 22 4.88 11.39 3.04
C PRO A 22 4.04 12.14 4.08
N LYS A 23 3.39 11.42 5.02
CA LYS A 23 2.56 12.02 6.06
C LYS A 23 3.33 12.32 7.36
N CYS A 24 4.28 11.47 7.75
CA CYS A 24 4.97 11.60 9.04
C CYS A 24 6.51 11.55 8.96
N GLY A 25 7.09 11.39 7.76
CA GLY A 25 8.54 11.36 7.56
C GLY A 25 9.27 10.10 8.01
N TYR A 26 8.57 9.04 8.43
CA TYR A 26 9.18 7.76 8.82
C TYR A 26 9.90 7.12 7.62
N SER A 27 11.15 6.67 7.77
CA SER A 27 12.04 6.31 6.66
C SER A 27 12.69 4.92 6.77
N ASP A 28 12.05 3.93 7.41
CA ASP A 28 12.54 2.54 7.40
C ASP A 28 11.61 1.61 6.58
N GLY A 29 10.87 2.17 5.61
CA GLY A 29 9.99 1.41 4.74
C GLY A 29 8.54 1.28 5.23
N PHE A 30 7.79 0.43 4.52
CA PHE A 30 6.35 0.27 4.70
C PHE A 30 5.96 -1.20 4.90
N HIS A 31 4.88 -1.44 5.64
CA HIS A 31 4.15 -2.70 5.54
C HIS A 31 3.39 -2.74 4.22
N VAL A 32 3.36 -3.90 3.55
CA VAL A 32 2.72 -4.07 2.25
C VAL A 32 1.45 -4.91 2.40
N SER A 33 0.34 -4.46 1.81
CA SER A 33 -0.94 -5.15 1.83
C SER A 33 -1.49 -5.43 0.43
N PHE A 34 -1.81 -6.71 0.24
CA PHE A 34 -2.54 -7.39 -0.83
C PHE A 34 -4.03 -7.05 -0.92
N LYS A 35 -4.56 -6.35 -1.96
CA LYS A 35 -6.02 -6.31 -2.18
C LYS A 35 -6.43 -6.77 -3.57
N VAL A 36 -6.97 -7.98 -3.64
CA VAL A 36 -7.57 -8.55 -4.86
C VAL A 36 -8.92 -7.89 -5.14
N LYS A 37 -9.17 -7.43 -6.37
CA LYS A 37 -10.46 -6.87 -6.81
C LYS A 37 -10.84 -7.38 -8.19
N GLY A 38 -12.01 -8.00 -8.31
CA GLY A 38 -12.63 -8.41 -9.59
C GLY A 38 -11.89 -9.54 -10.32
N ASN A 39 -10.61 -9.38 -10.60
CA ASN A 39 -9.74 -10.38 -11.18
C ASN A 39 -8.91 -11.08 -10.08
N PRO A 40 -9.08 -12.39 -9.85
CA PRO A 40 -8.36 -13.11 -8.80
C PRO A 40 -6.85 -13.22 -9.03
N ARG A 41 -6.37 -12.92 -10.25
CA ARG A 41 -4.94 -12.96 -10.61
C ARG A 41 -4.22 -11.64 -10.41
N LYS A 42 -4.91 -10.58 -9.99
CA LYS A 42 -4.30 -9.27 -9.78
C LYS A 42 -4.67 -8.71 -8.42
N ALA A 43 -3.71 -8.09 -7.75
CA ALA A 43 -3.93 -7.40 -6.49
C ALA A 43 -3.37 -5.98 -6.51
N ASP A 44 -4.18 -5.02 -6.10
CA ASP A 44 -3.71 -3.66 -5.81
C ASP A 44 -2.75 -3.74 -4.61
N ILE A 45 -1.61 -3.05 -4.73
CA ILE A 45 -0.61 -2.95 -3.67
C ILE A 45 -0.88 -1.70 -2.85
N TYR A 46 -0.98 -1.88 -1.54
CA TYR A 46 -1.08 -0.79 -0.58
C TYR A 46 0.18 -0.72 0.28
N LEU A 47 0.71 0.48 0.46
CA LEU A 47 1.79 0.78 1.41
C LEU A 47 1.19 1.35 2.69
N ILE A 48 1.59 0.80 3.84
CA ILE A 48 1.08 1.19 5.15
C ILE A 48 2.26 1.61 6.02
N CYS A 49 2.24 2.86 6.49
CA CYS A 49 3.31 3.36 7.36
C CYS A 49 3.23 2.67 8.73
N PRO A 50 4.32 2.05 9.22
CA PRO A 50 4.32 1.40 10.54
C PRO A 50 4.21 2.41 11.70
N ASN A 51 4.64 3.66 11.50
CA ASN A 51 4.62 4.69 12.54
C ASN A 51 3.25 5.37 12.68
N CYS A 52 2.68 5.87 11.58
CA CYS A 52 1.42 6.65 11.62
C CYS A 52 0.19 5.89 11.06
N HIS A 53 0.35 4.61 10.70
CA HIS A 53 -0.68 3.71 10.17
C HIS A 53 -1.42 4.23 8.91
N SER A 54 -0.88 5.26 8.27
CA SER A 54 -1.50 5.84 7.08
C SER A 54 -1.28 4.91 5.89
N ARG A 55 -2.34 4.78 5.09
CA ARG A 55 -2.42 3.84 3.98
C ARG A 55 -2.38 4.58 2.65
N PHE A 56 -1.54 4.11 1.74
CA PHE A 56 -1.33 4.70 0.42
C PHE A 56 -1.58 3.65 -0.66
N LEU A 57 -2.30 4.02 -1.71
CA LEU A 57 -2.38 3.23 -2.94
C LEU A 57 -1.17 3.60 -3.80
N SER A 58 -0.36 2.61 -4.16
CA SER A 58 0.84 2.86 -4.99
C SER A 58 0.52 2.97 -6.48
N GLY A 59 -0.67 2.56 -6.91
CA GLY A 59 -1.02 2.40 -8.32
C GLY A 59 -0.38 1.17 -8.97
N TRP A 60 0.45 0.42 -8.24
CA TRP A 60 1.00 -0.86 -8.68
C TRP A 60 0.03 -2.02 -8.45
N GLN A 61 0.12 -3.02 -9.31
CA GLN A 61 -0.59 -4.28 -9.17
C GLN A 61 0.41 -5.44 -9.14
N ALA A 62 0.25 -6.34 -8.18
CA ALA A 62 0.92 -7.63 -8.19
C ALA A 62 0.16 -8.60 -9.10
N ASP A 63 0.90 -9.32 -9.93
CA ASP A 63 0.37 -10.51 -10.58
C ASP A 63 0.46 -11.69 -9.61
N LEU A 64 -0.66 -12.35 -9.37
CA LEU A 64 -0.81 -13.47 -8.45
C LEU A 64 -0.91 -14.82 -9.17
N SER A 65 -0.62 -14.87 -10.48
CA SER A 65 -0.46 -16.16 -11.13
C SER A 65 0.84 -16.80 -10.61
N ASN A 66 0.69 -17.88 -9.84
CA ASN A 66 1.83 -18.75 -9.56
C ASN A 66 2.21 -19.41 -10.89
N GLY A 67 3.48 -19.22 -11.29
CA GLY A 67 4.08 -19.91 -12.42
C GLY A 67 4.21 -21.41 -12.18
#